data_AF-A0A8H5KD45-F1
#
_entry.id   AF-A0A8H5KD45-F1
#
_cell.length_a   1.000
_cell.length_b   1.000
_cell.length_c   1.000
_cell.angle_alpha   90.00
_cell.angle_beta   90.00
_cell.angle_gamma   90.00
#
_symmetry.space_group_name_H-M   'P 1'
#
loop_
_entity.id
_entity.type
_entity.pdbx_description
1 polymer ?
#
loop_
_entity_poly.entity_id
_entity_poly.type
_entity_poly.pdbx_seq_one_letter_code
_entity_poly.pdbx_strand_id
1 'polypeptide(L)'
;MAVDLATTVQAFLPRIFVYTIIGTTAAWLLHLMQPAFQAALSKDYQKFNWAGDKKGVATFMKASYEVALKSREYFKETHRKILEAGHGGIQLVPIPHCSTGFMLMVPKQLLNEYVKQPENDISLKRYTLQALVPDYTTLGPHIVIHPVYRNVVHKELYQKVADKMPMVNEEMKAALDDNVASKVDSNGVVQINMWDTASAILSRSANRIISGQPLCDNKEYRDATAEYAATFFASALYARFIPPFLRP
;
A
#
# COMPACT_ATOMS: atom_id res chain seq x y z
N MET A 1 31.39 22.21 49.80
CA MET A 1 30.08 22.43 49.15
C MET A 1 30.06 21.58 47.88
N ALA A 2 29.99 20.26 48.04
CA ALA A 2 29.91 19.33 46.92
C ALA A 2 28.42 19.15 46.63
N VAL A 3 27.92 19.88 45.63
CA VAL A 3 26.59 19.62 45.08
C VAL A 3 26.63 18.22 44.51
N ASP A 4 25.85 17.34 45.12
CA ASP A 4 25.81 15.93 44.81
C ASP A 4 25.32 15.75 43.36
N LEU A 5 26.27 15.43 42.47
CA LEU A 5 26.04 15.29 41.04
C LEU A 5 24.98 14.20 40.76
N ALA A 6 24.88 13.21 41.63
CA ALA A 6 23.93 12.10 41.52
C ALA A 6 22.47 12.54 41.74
N THR A 7 22.20 13.34 42.78
CA THR A 7 20.86 13.90 43.03
C THR A 7 20.46 14.93 41.97
N THR A 8 21.44 15.67 41.45
CA THR A 8 21.21 16.62 40.36
C THR A 8 20.84 15.88 39.06
N VAL A 9 21.57 14.82 38.69
CA VAL A 9 21.26 13.98 37.51
C VAL A 9 19.92 13.25 37.66
N GLN A 10 19.58 12.74 38.84
CA GLN A 10 18.26 12.15 39.13
C GLN A 10 17.10 13.14 38.98
N ALA A 11 17.30 14.42 39.31
CA ALA A 11 16.30 15.46 39.13
C ALA A 11 16.13 15.89 37.65
N PHE A 12 17.16 15.73 36.81
CA PHE A 12 17.10 16.03 35.39
C PHE A 12 16.55 14.89 34.52
N LEU A 13 16.73 13.63 34.93
CA LEU A 13 16.19 12.45 34.25
C LEU A 13 14.70 12.54 33.85
N PRO A 14 13.76 12.91 34.75
CA PRO A 14 12.35 13.03 34.37
C PRO A 14 12.11 14.18 33.39
N ARG A 15 12.88 15.27 33.46
CA ARG A 15 12.77 16.41 32.53
C ARG A 15 13.29 16.04 31.15
N ILE A 16 14.42 15.33 31.06
CA ILE A 16 14.98 14.81 29.81
C ILE A 16 13.98 13.87 29.14
N PHE A 17 13.34 12.98 29.91
CA PHE A 17 12.31 12.07 29.39
C PHE A 17 11.11 12.84 28.81
N VAL A 18 10.60 13.84 29.54
CA VAL A 18 9.49 14.69 29.08
C VAL A 18 9.87 15.48 27.83
N TYR A 19 11.05 16.10 27.77
CA TYR A 19 11.51 16.82 26.59
C TYR A 19 11.72 15.91 25.39
N THR A 20 12.17 14.67 25.62
CA THR A 20 12.31 13.66 24.57
C THR A 20 10.93 13.31 24.01
N ILE A 21 9.93 13.06 24.85
CA ILE A 21 8.55 12.77 24.42
C ILE A 21 7.95 13.95 23.65
N ILE A 22 8.11 15.18 24.14
CA ILE A 22 7.60 16.36 23.46
C ILE A 22 8.30 16.54 22.10
N GLY A 23 9.61 16.38 22.07
CA GLY A 23 10.41 16.50 20.85
C GLY A 23 10.04 15.46 19.80
N THR A 24 9.90 14.18 20.20
CA THR A 24 9.49 13.11 19.28
C THR A 24 8.05 13.30 18.79
N THR A 25 7.12 13.70 19.67
CA THR A 25 5.73 13.98 19.31
C THR A 25 5.64 15.16 18.33
N ALA A 26 6.39 16.24 18.59
CA ALA A 26 6.43 17.40 17.69
C ALA A 26 7.02 17.03 16.33
N ALA A 27 8.11 16.25 16.30
CA ALA A 27 8.71 15.79 15.06
C ALA A 27 7.80 14.82 14.29
N TRP A 28 7.05 13.96 15.00
CA TRP A 28 6.03 13.09 14.42
C TRP A 28 4.90 13.90 13.78
N LEU A 29 4.33 14.87 14.50
CA LEU A 29 3.29 15.77 13.97
C LEU A 29 3.80 16.57 12.76
N LEU A 30 5.03 17.06 12.80
CA LEU A 30 5.65 17.77 11.69
C LEU A 30 5.80 16.87 10.46
N HIS A 31 6.21 15.61 10.64
CA HIS A 31 6.27 14.61 9.57
C HIS A 31 4.89 14.36 8.94
N LEU A 32 3.83 14.26 9.75
CA LEU A 32 2.46 14.11 9.25
C LEU A 32 1.96 15.33 8.47
N MET A 33 2.36 16.53 8.89
CA MET A 33 1.97 17.78 8.23
C MET A 33 2.87 18.17 7.06
N GLN A 34 4.06 17.59 6.95
CA GLN A 34 5.05 17.92 5.92
C GLN A 34 4.48 17.81 4.49
N PRO A 35 3.74 16.76 4.11
CA PRO A 35 3.12 16.68 2.78
C PRO A 35 2.11 17.81 2.55
N ALA A 36 1.34 18.20 3.57
CA ALA A 36 0.36 19.29 3.48
C ALA A 36 1.04 20.64 3.27
N PHE A 37 2.16 20.89 3.95
CA PHE A 37 2.95 22.11 3.75
C PHE A 37 3.62 22.13 2.38
N GLN A 38 4.28 21.04 1.98
CA GLN A 38 4.90 20.93 0.65
C GLN A 38 3.86 21.11 -0.46
N ALA A 39 2.69 20.50 -0.30
CA ALA A 39 1.57 20.61 -1.22
C ALA A 39 1.03 22.05 -1.34
N ALA A 40 0.78 22.71 -0.22
CA ALA A 40 0.17 24.04 -0.20
C ALA A 40 1.14 25.17 -0.57
N LEU A 41 2.44 25.01 -0.25
CA LEU A 41 3.45 26.05 -0.44
C LEU A 41 4.27 25.90 -1.72
N SER A 42 4.29 24.72 -2.35
CA SER A 42 5.06 24.51 -3.58
C SER A 42 4.45 25.27 -4.75
N LYS A 43 5.32 26.00 -5.48
CA LYS A 43 4.96 26.73 -6.71
C LYS A 43 4.55 25.79 -7.84
N ASP A 44 5.05 24.55 -7.85
CA ASP A 44 4.78 23.59 -8.92
C ASP A 44 3.31 23.13 -8.91
N TYR A 45 2.74 22.99 -7.71
CA TYR A 45 1.35 22.55 -7.54
C TYR A 45 0.33 23.68 -7.66
N GLN A 46 0.76 24.95 -7.66
CA GLN A 46 -0.14 26.09 -7.80
C GLN A 46 -0.83 26.13 -9.17
N LYS A 47 -0.22 25.56 -10.21
CA LYS A 47 -0.78 25.54 -11.57
C LYS A 47 -1.92 24.53 -11.75
N PHE A 48 -2.00 23.54 -10.88
CA PHE A 48 -3.00 22.47 -10.97
C PHE A 48 -4.25 22.80 -10.16
N ASN A 49 -5.38 22.27 -10.60
CA ASN A 49 -6.60 22.30 -9.81
C ASN A 49 -6.56 21.18 -8.77
N TRP A 50 -7.00 21.48 -7.56
CA TRP A 50 -7.20 20.47 -6.54
C TRP A 50 -8.66 20.00 -6.66
N ALA A 51 -8.90 18.73 -6.31
CA ALA A 51 -10.26 18.20 -6.27
C ALA A 51 -11.19 19.02 -5.34
N GLY A 52 -10.63 19.68 -4.32
CA GLY A 52 -11.28 20.71 -3.51
C GLY A 52 -11.10 22.13 -4.09
N ASP A 53 -12.14 22.96 -4.00
CA ASP A 53 -12.21 24.26 -4.70
C ASP A 53 -11.23 25.32 -4.17
N LYS A 54 -10.59 25.10 -3.01
CA LYS A 54 -9.65 26.03 -2.37
C LYS A 54 -8.31 25.38 -2.09
N LYS A 55 -7.21 26.10 -2.35
CA LYS A 55 -5.84 25.66 -2.07
C LYS A 55 -5.43 26.11 -0.66
N GLY A 56 -4.76 25.24 0.09
CA GLY A 56 -4.24 25.56 1.41
C GLY A 56 -4.13 24.35 2.33
N VAL A 57 -3.39 24.51 3.43
CA VAL A 57 -3.12 23.43 4.39
C VAL A 57 -4.41 22.91 5.03
N ALA A 58 -5.33 23.79 5.44
CA ALA A 58 -6.60 23.38 6.02
C ALA A 58 -7.46 22.59 5.03
N THR A 59 -7.51 23.01 3.76
CA THR A 59 -8.25 22.29 2.71
C THR A 59 -7.56 20.97 2.37
N PHE A 60 -6.23 20.91 2.39
CA PHE A 60 -5.48 19.67 2.22
C PHE A 60 -5.84 18.66 3.32
N MET A 61 -5.86 19.10 4.58
CA MET A 61 -6.21 18.24 5.72
C MET A 61 -7.68 17.78 5.66
N LYS A 62 -8.60 18.68 5.30
CA LYS A 62 -10.01 18.33 5.10
C LYS A 62 -10.17 17.30 3.99
N ALA A 63 -9.56 17.52 2.83
CA ALA A 63 -9.61 16.60 1.70
C ALA A 63 -8.96 15.24 2.06
N SER A 64 -7.86 15.25 2.79
CA SER A 64 -7.20 14.04 3.30
C SER A 64 -8.12 13.22 4.21
N TYR A 65 -8.86 13.88 5.10
CA TYR A 65 -9.85 13.24 5.95
C TYR A 65 -11.05 12.70 5.15
N GLU A 66 -11.54 13.47 4.17
CA GLU A 66 -12.60 13.02 3.26
C GLU A 66 -12.16 11.82 2.41
N VAL A 67 -10.91 11.79 1.94
CA VAL A 67 -10.35 10.62 1.26
C VAL A 67 -10.27 9.42 2.20
N ALA A 68 -9.90 9.61 3.47
CA ALA A 68 -9.78 8.49 4.41
C ALA A 68 -11.15 7.87 4.77
N LEU A 69 -12.20 8.66 4.97
CA LEU A 69 -13.50 8.19 5.45
C LEU A 69 -14.60 8.12 4.39
N LYS A 70 -14.49 8.91 3.33
CA LYS A 70 -15.50 9.08 2.26
C LYS A 70 -14.86 9.02 0.87
N SER A 71 -13.86 8.13 0.72
CA SER A 71 -13.10 7.97 -0.52
C SER A 71 -14.00 7.82 -1.74
N ARG A 72 -15.04 6.98 -1.65
CA ARG A 72 -15.94 6.68 -2.77
C ARG A 72 -16.64 7.93 -3.29
N GLU A 73 -17.24 8.73 -2.42
CA GLU A 73 -17.94 9.96 -2.80
C GLU A 73 -16.95 10.99 -3.35
N TYR A 74 -15.80 11.13 -2.70
CA TYR A 74 -14.78 12.10 -3.08
C TYR A 74 -14.19 11.81 -4.48
N PHE A 75 -13.85 10.54 -4.76
CA PHE A 75 -13.35 10.14 -6.08
C PHE A 75 -14.42 10.21 -7.16
N LYS A 76 -15.68 9.92 -6.84
CA LYS A 76 -16.80 10.05 -7.79
C LYS A 76 -16.99 11.52 -8.22
N GLU A 77 -16.96 12.43 -7.25
CA GLU A 77 -17.08 13.87 -7.52
C GLU A 77 -15.87 14.41 -8.29
N THR A 78 -14.66 14.00 -7.91
CA THR A 78 -13.45 14.37 -8.64
C THR A 78 -13.51 13.87 -10.08
N HIS A 79 -13.95 12.63 -10.31
CA HIS A 79 -14.12 12.07 -11.64
C HIS A 79 -15.15 12.85 -12.48
N ARG A 80 -16.26 13.28 -11.87
CA ARG A 80 -17.26 14.14 -12.53
C ARG A 80 -16.62 15.46 -12.99
N LYS A 81 -15.84 16.13 -12.13
CA LYS A 81 -15.12 17.37 -12.47
C LYS A 81 -14.13 17.18 -13.63
N ILE A 82 -13.44 16.04 -13.68
CA ILE A 82 -12.51 15.71 -14.79
C ILE A 82 -13.28 15.57 -16.11
N LEU A 83 -14.44 14.90 -16.10
CA LEU A 83 -15.28 14.73 -17.29
C LEU A 83 -15.81 16.07 -17.81
N GLU A 84 -16.24 16.96 -16.93
CA GLU A 84 -16.78 18.29 -17.30
C GLU A 84 -15.70 19.25 -17.82
N ALA A 85 -14.48 19.16 -17.30
CA ALA A 85 -13.37 20.02 -17.71
C ALA A 85 -12.73 19.63 -19.07
N GLY A 86 -13.11 18.48 -19.65
CA GLY A 86 -12.59 18.01 -20.94
C GLY A 86 -11.07 17.75 -20.94
N HIS A 87 -10.38 18.10 -22.02
CA HIS A 87 -8.95 17.78 -22.25
C HIS A 87 -7.98 18.44 -21.25
N GLY A 88 -8.40 19.47 -20.51
CA GLY A 88 -7.57 20.16 -19.50
C GLY A 88 -7.80 19.71 -18.05
N GLY A 89 -8.66 18.72 -17.82
CA GLY A 89 -9.19 18.36 -16.51
C GLY A 89 -8.24 17.60 -15.57
N ILE A 90 -6.96 17.97 -15.47
CA ILE A 90 -6.06 17.34 -14.50
C ILE A 90 -6.42 17.82 -13.09
N GLN A 91 -6.68 16.87 -12.19
CA GLN A 91 -7.03 17.16 -10.79
C GLN A 91 -6.03 16.50 -9.85
N LEU A 92 -5.55 17.28 -8.87
CA LEU A 92 -4.75 16.77 -7.76
C LEU A 92 -5.67 16.43 -6.59
N VAL A 93 -5.62 15.18 -6.15
CA VAL A 93 -6.31 14.70 -4.95
C VAL A 93 -5.33 14.70 -3.79
N PRO A 94 -5.56 15.49 -2.73
CA PRO A 94 -4.74 15.46 -1.52
C PRO A 94 -4.78 14.07 -0.88
N ILE A 95 -3.61 13.44 -0.72
CA ILE A 95 -3.47 12.17 0.01
C ILE A 95 -2.28 12.30 0.97
N PRO A 96 -2.53 12.28 2.28
CA PRO A 96 -1.51 12.58 3.28
C PRO A 96 -0.39 11.54 3.32
N HIS A 97 -0.67 10.30 2.89
CA HIS A 97 0.36 9.26 2.83
C HIS A 97 1.21 9.35 1.57
N CYS A 98 0.75 9.98 0.49
CA CYS A 98 1.55 10.16 -0.72
C CYS A 98 2.80 11.00 -0.39
N SER A 99 3.96 10.55 -0.89
CA SER A 99 5.23 11.24 -0.67
C SER A 99 5.27 12.67 -1.22
N THR A 100 4.49 12.95 -2.26
CA THR A 100 4.28 14.28 -2.84
C THR A 100 3.09 15.02 -2.25
N GLY A 101 2.32 14.39 -1.36
CA GLY A 101 1.05 14.88 -0.83
C GLY A 101 -0.14 14.73 -1.78
N PHE A 102 0.05 14.32 -3.04
CA PHE A 102 -1.05 14.22 -4.01
C PHE A 102 -1.09 12.90 -4.76
N MET A 103 -2.30 12.52 -5.15
CA MET A 103 -2.57 11.60 -6.24
C MET A 103 -3.02 12.41 -7.45
N LEU A 104 -2.37 12.17 -8.59
CA LEU A 104 -2.73 12.78 -9.86
C LEU A 104 -3.86 11.98 -10.50
N MET A 105 -5.01 12.63 -10.73
CA MET A 105 -6.08 12.07 -11.53
C MET A 105 -6.10 12.73 -12.91
N VAL A 106 -6.00 11.90 -13.94
CA VAL A 106 -5.94 12.34 -15.34
C VAL A 106 -7.19 11.87 -16.12
N PRO A 107 -7.64 12.63 -17.13
CA PRO A 107 -8.62 12.14 -18.09
C PRO A 107 -8.15 10.85 -18.76
N LYS A 108 -9.07 9.90 -19.00
CA LYS A 108 -8.78 8.61 -19.62
C LYS A 108 -8.07 8.74 -20.98
N GLN A 109 -8.39 9.78 -21.73
CA GLN A 109 -7.83 10.08 -23.05
C GLN A 109 -6.31 10.31 -22.99
N LEU A 110 -5.80 10.86 -21.88
CA LEU A 110 -4.39 11.15 -21.71
C LEU A 110 -3.59 9.98 -21.13
N LEU A 111 -4.27 8.94 -20.59
CA LEU A 111 -3.59 7.85 -19.88
C LEU A 111 -2.49 7.18 -20.72
N ASN A 112 -2.74 6.98 -22.01
CA ASN A 112 -1.76 6.38 -22.92
C ASN A 112 -0.51 7.24 -23.12
N GLU A 113 -0.61 8.55 -23.00
CA GLU A 113 0.53 9.47 -23.10
C GLU A 113 1.38 9.43 -21.83
N TYR A 114 0.75 9.35 -20.66
CA TYR A 114 1.44 9.19 -19.38
C TYR A 114 2.14 7.84 -19.26
N VAL A 115 1.51 6.74 -19.69
CA VAL A 115 2.11 5.40 -19.62
C VAL A 115 3.35 5.27 -20.51
N LYS A 116 3.47 6.08 -21.58
CA LYS A 116 4.62 6.09 -22.49
C LYS A 116 5.80 6.95 -22.01
N GLN A 117 5.62 7.72 -20.94
CA GLN A 117 6.70 8.58 -20.43
C GLN A 117 7.88 7.73 -19.94
N PRO A 118 9.12 8.26 -20.05
CA PRO A 118 10.30 7.56 -19.57
C PRO A 118 10.25 7.43 -18.03
N GLU A 119 10.96 6.42 -17.51
CA GLU A 119 10.99 6.14 -16.06
C GLU A 119 11.56 7.31 -15.23
N ASN A 120 12.37 8.18 -15.85
CA ASN A 120 12.90 9.38 -15.20
C ASN A 120 11.82 10.41 -14.87
N ASP A 121 10.77 10.49 -15.68
CA ASP A 121 9.66 11.43 -15.50
C ASP A 121 8.54 10.79 -14.69
N ILE A 122 8.19 9.54 -15.01
CA ILE A 122 7.15 8.77 -14.32
C ILE A 122 7.72 7.43 -13.88
N SER A 123 8.08 7.36 -12.60
CA SER A 123 8.71 6.17 -12.02
C SER A 123 7.77 5.40 -11.11
N LEU A 124 7.33 4.22 -11.55
CA LEU A 124 6.69 3.26 -10.66
C LEU A 124 7.65 2.81 -9.55
N LYS A 125 8.93 2.59 -9.88
CA LYS A 125 9.96 2.17 -8.93
C LYS A 125 10.09 3.15 -7.76
N ARG A 126 10.20 4.46 -8.04
CA ARG A 126 10.31 5.49 -7.00
C ARG A 126 9.07 5.54 -6.13
N TYR A 127 7.88 5.44 -6.74
CA TYR A 127 6.62 5.35 -6.00
C TYR A 127 6.59 4.12 -5.08
N THR A 128 6.90 2.94 -5.61
CA THR A 128 6.89 1.68 -4.84
C THR A 128 7.88 1.72 -3.67
N LEU A 129 9.09 2.26 -3.84
CA LEU A 129 10.06 2.41 -2.74
C LEU A 129 9.51 3.29 -1.61
N GLN A 130 8.88 4.41 -1.96
CA GLN A 130 8.32 5.35 -0.97
C GLN A 130 7.02 4.84 -0.36
N ALA A 131 6.21 4.11 -1.14
CA ALA A 131 4.88 3.69 -0.76
C ALA A 131 4.84 2.38 0.01
N LEU A 132 5.74 1.45 -0.30
CA LEU A 132 5.82 0.16 0.37
C LEU A 132 6.79 0.18 1.55
N VAL A 133 7.75 1.11 1.58
CA VAL A 133 8.80 1.16 2.61
C VAL A 133 9.45 -0.24 2.77
N PRO A 134 10.06 -0.77 1.70
CA PRO A 134 10.35 -2.19 1.57
C PRO A 134 11.34 -2.73 2.59
N ASP A 135 12.14 -1.86 3.23
CA ASP A 135 12.99 -2.21 4.37
C ASP A 135 12.21 -2.89 5.51
N TYR A 136 10.93 -2.56 5.67
CA TYR A 136 10.09 -3.02 6.78
C TYR A 136 8.98 -3.97 6.37
N THR A 137 8.60 -3.97 5.09
CA THR A 137 7.40 -4.68 4.62
C THR A 137 7.72 -5.86 3.73
N THR A 138 8.89 -5.86 3.08
CA THR A 138 9.29 -6.93 2.17
C THR A 138 10.37 -7.81 2.81
N LEU A 139 10.72 -8.93 2.16
CA LEU A 139 11.85 -9.79 2.55
C LEU A 139 13.23 -9.13 2.25
N GLY A 140 13.28 -7.81 2.14
CA GLY A 140 14.46 -6.99 1.94
C GLY A 140 14.30 -5.96 0.82
N PRO A 141 14.92 -4.78 0.95
CA PRO A 141 14.74 -3.66 0.01
C PRO A 141 15.22 -3.97 -1.41
N HIS A 142 16.19 -4.89 -1.55
CA HIS A 142 16.75 -5.33 -2.82
C HIS A 142 15.68 -5.85 -3.79
N ILE A 143 14.57 -6.40 -3.29
CA ILE A 143 13.46 -6.89 -4.11
C ILE A 143 12.83 -5.76 -4.93
N VAL A 144 12.72 -4.56 -4.36
CA VAL A 144 12.15 -3.38 -5.03
C VAL A 144 13.22 -2.60 -5.79
N ILE A 145 14.43 -2.51 -5.24
CA ILE A 145 15.55 -1.79 -5.88
C ILE A 145 15.98 -2.50 -7.17
N HIS A 146 16.07 -3.82 -7.13
CA HIS A 146 16.46 -4.70 -8.23
C HIS A 146 15.32 -5.70 -8.47
N PRO A 147 14.30 -5.33 -9.27
CA PRO A 147 13.12 -6.16 -9.47
C PRO A 147 13.39 -7.34 -10.42
N VAL A 148 14.30 -8.23 -10.03
CA VAL A 148 14.63 -9.48 -10.75
C VAL A 148 13.38 -10.33 -10.96
N TYR A 149 12.45 -10.27 -10.00
CA TYR A 149 11.17 -10.96 -10.06
C TYR A 149 10.35 -10.56 -11.30
N ARG A 150 10.53 -9.37 -11.88
CA ARG A 150 9.73 -8.93 -13.04
C ARG A 150 9.95 -9.82 -14.27
N ASN A 151 11.20 -10.18 -14.54
CA ASN A 151 11.55 -11.06 -15.65
C ASN A 151 11.06 -12.49 -15.40
N VAL A 152 11.15 -12.96 -14.15
CA VAL A 152 10.65 -14.27 -13.74
C VAL A 152 9.13 -14.33 -13.87
N VAL A 153 8.41 -13.34 -13.36
CA VAL A 153 6.95 -13.23 -13.46
C VAL A 153 6.52 -13.17 -14.92
N HIS A 154 7.16 -12.36 -15.76
CA HIS A 154 6.82 -12.30 -17.17
C HIS A 154 7.07 -13.64 -17.89
N LYS A 155 8.19 -14.29 -17.61
CA LYS A 155 8.50 -15.60 -18.21
C LYS A 155 7.54 -16.69 -17.73
N GLU A 156 7.35 -16.81 -16.42
CA GLU A 156 6.63 -17.93 -15.80
C GLU A 156 5.11 -17.74 -15.79
N LEU A 157 4.60 -16.51 -15.62
CA LEU A 157 3.16 -16.22 -15.52
C LEU A 157 2.54 -15.63 -16.80
N TYR A 158 3.34 -15.16 -17.76
CA TYR A 158 2.82 -14.66 -19.05
C TYR A 158 3.21 -15.58 -20.20
N GLN A 159 4.50 -15.85 -20.41
CA GLN A 159 4.94 -16.65 -21.56
C GLN A 159 4.63 -18.16 -21.41
N LYS A 160 4.83 -18.71 -20.22
CA LYS A 160 4.67 -20.15 -19.93
C LYS A 160 3.34 -20.52 -19.25
N VAL A 161 2.39 -19.59 -19.19
CA VAL A 161 1.14 -19.82 -18.45
C VAL A 161 0.37 -21.02 -19.02
N ALA A 162 0.34 -21.17 -20.34
CA ALA A 162 -0.35 -22.27 -21.02
C ALA A 162 0.23 -23.64 -20.60
N ASP A 163 1.56 -23.75 -20.54
CA ASP A 163 2.26 -24.97 -20.14
C ASP A 163 2.00 -25.35 -18.67
N LYS A 164 1.69 -24.35 -17.83
CA LYS A 164 1.40 -24.52 -16.41
C LYS A 164 -0.10 -24.72 -16.12
N MET A 165 -0.99 -24.51 -17.08
CA MET A 165 -2.43 -24.70 -16.83
C MET A 165 -2.82 -26.13 -16.43
N PRO A 166 -2.21 -27.21 -16.97
CA PRO A 166 -2.53 -28.57 -16.53
C PRO A 166 -2.28 -28.77 -15.02
N MET A 167 -1.11 -28.35 -14.52
CA MET A 167 -0.78 -28.48 -13.09
C MET A 167 -1.68 -27.62 -12.19
N VAL A 168 -2.13 -26.46 -12.67
CA VAL A 168 -3.10 -25.62 -11.93
C VAL A 168 -4.47 -26.28 -11.88
N ASN A 169 -4.93 -26.86 -12.99
CA ASN A 169 -6.22 -27.54 -13.06
C ASN A 169 -6.26 -28.78 -12.16
N GLU A 170 -5.18 -29.56 -12.12
CA GLU A 170 -5.04 -30.68 -11.18
C GLU A 170 -5.17 -30.20 -9.73
N GLU A 171 -4.42 -29.16 -9.37
CA GLU A 171 -4.46 -28.58 -8.03
C GLU A 171 -5.83 -28.01 -7.67
N MET A 172 -6.46 -27.29 -8.61
CA MET A 172 -7.76 -26.68 -8.39
C MET A 172 -8.85 -27.73 -8.17
N LYS A 173 -8.79 -28.87 -8.88
CA LYS A 173 -9.68 -30.01 -8.65
C LYS A 173 -9.47 -30.59 -7.25
N ALA A 174 -8.23 -30.87 -6.88
CA ALA A 174 -7.92 -31.36 -5.53
C ALA A 174 -8.37 -30.37 -4.43
N ALA A 175 -8.18 -29.07 -4.66
CA ALA A 175 -8.64 -28.03 -3.75
C ALA A 175 -10.17 -27.98 -3.62
N LEU A 176 -10.90 -28.14 -4.72
CA LEU A 176 -12.36 -28.21 -4.72
C LEU A 176 -12.85 -29.46 -3.99
N ASP A 177 -12.23 -30.61 -4.25
CA ASP A 177 -12.59 -31.86 -3.59
C ASP A 177 -12.40 -31.74 -2.07
N ASP A 178 -11.27 -31.21 -1.63
CA ASP A 178 -10.95 -31.07 -0.21
C ASP A 178 -11.80 -30.02 0.50
N ASN A 179 -12.16 -28.91 -0.16
CA ASN A 179 -12.87 -27.81 0.49
C ASN A 179 -14.39 -27.89 0.37
N VAL A 180 -14.90 -28.58 -0.66
CA VAL A 180 -16.32 -28.66 -1.01
C VAL A 180 -16.80 -30.11 -1.00
N ALA A 181 -16.27 -30.97 -1.88
CA ALA A 181 -16.81 -32.33 -2.07
C ALA A 181 -16.73 -33.19 -0.81
N SER A 182 -15.64 -33.07 -0.04
CA SER A 182 -15.42 -33.78 1.22
C SER A 182 -16.41 -33.41 2.34
N LYS A 183 -17.12 -32.28 2.19
CA LYS A 183 -18.05 -31.72 3.18
C LYS A 183 -19.52 -31.83 2.75
N VAL A 184 -19.78 -32.47 1.61
CA VAL A 184 -21.14 -32.70 1.11
C VAL A 184 -21.87 -33.66 2.05
N ASP A 185 -23.09 -33.28 2.44
CA ASP A 185 -23.92 -34.10 3.30
C ASP A 185 -24.56 -35.28 2.55
N SER A 186 -25.30 -36.13 3.28
CA SER A 186 -26.01 -37.28 2.69
C SER A 186 -27.06 -36.91 1.64
N ASN A 187 -27.47 -35.64 1.57
CA ASN A 187 -28.45 -35.12 0.61
C ASN A 187 -27.78 -34.45 -0.60
N GLY A 188 -26.46 -34.45 -0.69
CA GLY A 188 -25.73 -33.81 -1.79
C GLY A 188 -25.59 -32.29 -1.62
N VAL A 189 -25.78 -31.75 -0.42
CA VAL A 189 -25.73 -30.31 -0.13
C VAL A 189 -24.57 -29.98 0.80
N VAL A 190 -23.94 -28.84 0.58
CA VAL A 190 -22.92 -28.30 1.48
C VAL A 190 -23.15 -26.81 1.71
N GLN A 191 -23.10 -26.38 2.97
CA GLN A 191 -23.08 -24.98 3.33
C GLN A 191 -21.63 -24.53 3.50
N ILE A 192 -21.23 -23.51 2.73
CA ILE A 192 -19.87 -22.99 2.75
C ILE A 192 -19.86 -21.48 2.95
N ASN A 193 -18.83 -20.98 3.62
CA ASN A 193 -18.46 -19.57 3.50
C ASN A 193 -17.76 -19.40 2.14
N MET A 194 -18.42 -18.68 1.21
CA MET A 194 -17.90 -18.49 -0.14
C MET A 194 -16.55 -17.77 -0.16
N TRP A 195 -16.36 -16.76 0.71
CA TRP A 195 -15.12 -15.98 0.76
C TRP A 195 -13.95 -16.85 1.21
N ASP A 196 -14.12 -17.59 2.31
CA ASP A 196 -13.07 -18.43 2.87
C ASP A 196 -12.74 -19.59 1.93
N THR A 197 -13.77 -20.21 1.36
CA THR A 197 -13.63 -21.35 0.44
C THR A 197 -12.94 -20.94 -0.86
N ALA A 198 -13.38 -19.84 -1.49
CA ALA A 198 -12.75 -19.33 -2.70
C ALA A 198 -11.30 -18.90 -2.44
N SER A 199 -11.04 -18.24 -1.31
CA SER A 199 -9.67 -17.83 -0.91
C SER A 199 -8.76 -19.05 -0.70
N ALA A 200 -9.26 -20.10 -0.06
CA ALA A 200 -8.51 -21.34 0.15
C ALA A 200 -8.16 -22.01 -1.18
N ILE A 201 -9.12 -22.17 -2.08
CA ILE A 201 -8.93 -22.78 -3.40
C ILE A 201 -7.95 -21.96 -4.24
N LEU A 202 -8.14 -20.64 -4.30
CA LEU A 202 -7.30 -19.74 -5.08
C LEU A 202 -5.87 -19.70 -4.53
N SER A 203 -5.69 -19.61 -3.22
CA SER A 203 -4.37 -19.60 -2.57
C SER A 203 -3.58 -20.88 -2.88
N ARG A 204 -4.22 -22.05 -2.76
CA ARG A 204 -3.58 -23.34 -3.07
C ARG A 204 -3.17 -23.43 -4.54
N SER A 205 -4.10 -23.09 -5.43
CA SER A 205 -3.90 -23.14 -6.89
C SER A 205 -2.84 -22.14 -7.37
N ALA A 206 -2.79 -20.94 -6.81
CA ALA A 206 -1.77 -19.94 -7.13
C ALA A 206 -0.39 -20.38 -6.63
N ASN A 207 -0.32 -20.88 -5.39
CA ASN A 207 0.94 -21.38 -4.81
C ASN A 207 1.48 -22.61 -5.54
N ARG A 208 0.64 -23.38 -6.26
CA ARG A 208 1.11 -24.45 -7.14
C ARG A 208 2.04 -23.94 -8.24
N ILE A 209 1.78 -22.77 -8.81
CA ILE A 209 2.67 -22.14 -9.79
C ILE A 209 3.86 -21.44 -9.12
N ILE A 210 3.59 -20.72 -8.03
CA ILE A 210 4.59 -19.84 -7.40
C ILE A 210 5.63 -20.64 -6.60
N SER A 211 5.17 -21.57 -5.78
CA SER A 211 6.00 -22.28 -4.80
C SER A 211 6.13 -23.78 -5.10
N GLY A 212 5.24 -24.33 -5.94
CA GLY A 212 5.25 -25.74 -6.31
C GLY A 212 4.87 -26.68 -5.16
N GLN A 213 4.95 -27.99 -5.41
CA GLN A 213 4.85 -29.00 -4.36
C GLN A 213 6.19 -29.15 -3.62
N PRO A 214 6.17 -29.49 -2.31
CA PRO A 214 4.98 -29.74 -1.48
C PRO A 214 4.38 -28.48 -0.83
N LEU A 215 4.98 -27.30 -1.05
CA LEU A 215 4.61 -26.07 -0.35
C LEU A 215 3.20 -25.59 -0.64
N CYS A 216 2.68 -25.83 -1.86
CA CYS A 216 1.31 -25.47 -2.21
C CYS A 216 0.25 -26.23 -1.39
N ASP A 217 0.57 -27.40 -0.86
CA ASP A 217 -0.34 -28.20 0.00
C ASP A 217 -0.15 -27.92 1.49
N ASN A 218 1.00 -27.36 1.87
CA ASN A 218 1.32 -27.08 3.25
C ASN A 218 0.40 -25.98 3.80
N LYS A 219 -0.48 -26.35 4.73
CA LYS A 219 -1.44 -25.42 5.35
C LYS A 219 -0.76 -24.28 6.09
N GLU A 220 0.30 -24.57 6.86
CA GLU A 220 1.05 -23.55 7.61
C GLU A 220 1.66 -22.51 6.66
N TYR A 221 2.27 -22.95 5.57
CA TYR A 221 2.81 -22.06 4.55
C TYR A 221 1.74 -21.18 3.90
N ARG A 222 0.58 -21.76 3.57
CA ARG A 222 -0.55 -21.02 2.97
C ARG A 222 -1.14 -19.99 3.92
N ASP A 223 -1.31 -20.36 5.18
CA ASP A 223 -1.85 -19.46 6.20
C ASP A 223 -0.87 -18.29 6.42
N ALA A 224 0.43 -18.58 6.57
CA ALA A 224 1.46 -17.57 6.73
C ALA A 224 1.57 -16.62 5.53
N THR A 225 1.49 -17.14 4.30
CA THR A 225 1.52 -16.32 3.07
C THR A 225 0.27 -15.49 2.89
N ALA A 226 -0.91 -16.01 3.25
CA ALA A 226 -2.17 -15.27 3.24
C ALA A 226 -2.16 -14.15 4.29
N GLU A 227 -1.70 -14.43 5.51
CA GLU A 227 -1.56 -13.45 6.58
C GLU A 227 -0.55 -12.35 6.22
N TYR A 228 0.60 -12.73 5.68
CA TYR A 228 1.57 -11.79 5.15
C TYR A 228 0.95 -10.90 4.07
N ALA A 229 0.23 -11.47 3.10
CA ALA A 229 -0.42 -10.69 2.04
C ALA A 229 -1.50 -9.73 2.58
N ALA A 230 -2.27 -10.16 3.58
CA ALA A 230 -3.31 -9.34 4.21
C ALA A 230 -2.72 -8.18 5.03
N THR A 231 -1.62 -8.43 5.74
CA THR A 231 -0.98 -7.43 6.62
C THR A 231 -0.02 -6.51 5.87
N PHE A 232 0.54 -6.95 4.73
CA PHE A 232 1.56 -6.23 3.96
C PHE A 232 1.20 -4.76 3.68
N PHE A 233 0.01 -4.51 3.12
CA PHE A 233 -0.41 -3.15 2.77
C PHE A 233 -0.70 -2.28 3.99
N ALA A 234 -1.24 -2.88 5.06
CA ALA A 234 -1.47 -2.16 6.30
C ALA A 234 -0.14 -1.76 6.95
N SER A 235 0.82 -2.68 7.02
CA SER A 235 2.17 -2.43 7.53
C SER A 235 2.89 -1.34 6.74
N ALA A 236 2.79 -1.37 5.40
CA ALA A 236 3.33 -0.31 4.54
C ALA A 236 2.70 1.05 4.83
N LEU A 237 1.37 1.08 5.01
CA LEU A 237 0.64 2.29 5.35
C LEU A 237 1.09 2.83 6.71
N TYR A 238 1.12 2.00 7.75
CA TYR A 238 1.56 2.38 9.10
C TYR A 238 3.01 2.89 9.13
N ALA A 239 3.93 2.20 8.45
CA ALA A 239 5.33 2.60 8.37
C ALA A 239 5.53 4.01 7.78
N ARG A 240 4.61 4.50 6.94
CA ARG A 240 4.69 5.85 6.35
C ARG A 240 4.31 6.96 7.33
N PHE A 241 3.45 6.67 8.30
CA PHE A 241 3.11 7.62 9.37
C PHE A 241 4.25 7.82 10.36
N ILE A 242 5.19 6.88 10.43
CA ILE A 242 6.34 6.94 11.32
C ILE A 242 7.49 7.63 10.56
N PRO A 243 8.08 8.71 11.12
CA PRO A 243 9.19 9.40 10.49
C PRO A 243 10.40 8.46 10.41
N PRO A 244 11.26 8.59 9.39
CA PRO A 244 12.34 7.62 9.13
C PRO A 244 13.25 7.32 10.32
N PHE A 245 13.49 8.29 11.21
CA PHE A 245 14.35 8.13 12.39
C PHE A 245 13.67 7.48 13.60
N LEU A 246 12.34 7.32 13.58
CA LEU A 246 11.57 6.60 14.61
C LEU A 246 11.04 5.24 14.12
N ARG A 247 11.35 4.88 12.87
CA ARG A 247 11.00 3.54 12.38
C ARG A 247 11.81 2.51 13.16
N PRO A 248 11.22 1.32 13.42
CA PRO A 248 11.86 0.27 14.19
C PRO A 248 13.19 -0.21 13.58
#